data_AF-A0A7J5ZYF3-F1
#
_entry.id   AF-A0A7J5ZYF3-F1
#
_cell.length_a   1.000
_cell.length_b   1.000
_cell.length_c   1.000
_cell.angle_alpha   90.00
_cell.angle_beta   90.00
_cell.angle_gamma   90.00
#
_symmetry.space_group_name_H-M   'P 1'
#
loop_
_entity.id
_entity.type
_entity.pdbx_description
1 polymer ?
#
loop_
_entity_poly.entity_id
_entity_poly.type
_entity_poly.pdbx_seq_one_letter_code
_entity_poly.pdbx_strand_id
1 'polypeptide(L)'
;MLLGHCGVGKSATANVILGKETFKETETIQCEIQRGRVEGRNISVTDTPGINNTSLTTEQCRAELKKGLSLSSPGPHVFLLVTKVGKFSEEERIAVKWIAENFGEEALKFSMILFTGREEMTNRQWGKFSEDPRIKDLISCCEGRYCAINSKRE
;
A
#
# COMPACT_ATOMS: atom_id res chain seq x y z
N MET A 1 5.34 -2.12 5.16
CA MET A 1 3.92 -2.36 5.50
C MET A 1 3.07 -1.85 4.36
N LEU A 2 2.11 -2.64 3.90
CA LEU A 2 1.22 -2.26 2.80
C LEU A 2 -0.01 -1.54 3.38
N LEU A 3 -0.44 -0.45 2.76
CA LEU A 3 -1.63 0.31 3.15
C LEU A 3 -2.44 0.64 1.89
N GLY A 4 -3.75 0.84 2.02
CA GLY A 4 -4.61 1.19 0.88
C GLY A 4 -6.01 0.59 0.97
N HIS A 5 -6.85 0.89 -0.01
CA HIS A 5 -8.25 0.46 -0.10
C HIS A 5 -8.41 -1.07 -0.20
N CYS A 6 -9.62 -1.60 0.03
CA CYS A 6 -9.91 -3.02 -0.23
C CYS A 6 -9.80 -3.31 -1.73
N GLY A 7 -9.29 -4.47 -2.13
CA GLY A 7 -9.24 -4.87 -3.55
C GLY A 7 -8.25 -4.12 -4.45
N VAL A 8 -7.39 -3.25 -3.92
CA VAL A 8 -6.32 -2.57 -4.70
C VAL A 8 -5.10 -3.45 -4.99
N GLY A 9 -5.11 -4.70 -4.50
CA GLY A 9 -4.04 -5.67 -4.75
C GLY A 9 -2.90 -5.65 -3.73
N LYS A 10 -3.17 -5.34 -2.45
CA LYS A 10 -2.15 -5.38 -1.38
C LYS A 10 -1.56 -6.79 -1.21
N SER A 11 -2.40 -7.81 -1.05
CA SER A 11 -1.95 -9.20 -0.87
C SER A 11 -1.19 -9.72 -2.11
N ALA A 12 -1.68 -9.42 -3.31
CA ALA A 12 -0.98 -9.73 -4.56
C ALA A 12 0.39 -9.04 -4.64
N THR A 13 0.45 -7.76 -4.29
CA THR A 13 1.71 -6.99 -4.19
C THR A 13 2.67 -7.64 -3.18
N ALA A 14 2.17 -8.07 -2.03
CA ALA A 14 2.97 -8.73 -1.01
C ALA A 14 3.59 -10.04 -1.52
N ASN A 15 2.81 -10.82 -2.28
CA ASN A 15 3.28 -12.04 -2.94
C ASN A 15 4.36 -11.74 -4.00
N VAL A 16 4.20 -10.66 -4.78
CA VAL A 16 5.22 -10.21 -5.75
C VAL A 16 6.51 -9.80 -5.04
N ILE A 17 6.42 -8.98 -3.99
CA ILE A 17 7.60 -8.54 -3.21
C ILE A 17 8.37 -9.73 -2.64
N LEU A 18 7.67 -10.73 -2.10
CA LEU A 18 8.31 -11.92 -1.51
C LEU A 18 8.72 -12.98 -2.53
N GLY A 19 8.29 -12.87 -3.79
CA GLY A 19 8.54 -13.86 -4.84
C GLY A 19 7.86 -15.21 -4.60
N LYS A 20 6.77 -15.25 -3.81
CA LYS A 20 6.04 -16.49 -3.47
C LYS A 20 4.58 -16.20 -3.13
N GLU A 21 3.71 -17.20 -3.28
CA GLU A 21 2.27 -17.09 -2.97
C GLU A 21 2.02 -17.45 -1.49
N THR A 22 2.26 -16.48 -0.60
CA THR A 22 2.06 -16.68 0.85
C THR A 22 0.80 -16.04 1.39
N PHE A 23 0.39 -14.90 0.82
CA PHE A 23 -0.84 -14.22 1.20
C PHE A 23 -1.97 -14.71 0.31
N LYS A 24 -3.12 -15.03 0.93
CA LYS A 24 -4.33 -15.30 0.17
C LYS A 24 -4.85 -13.98 -0.41
N GLU A 25 -5.14 -13.97 -1.70
CA GLU A 25 -5.70 -12.80 -2.40
C GLU A 25 -7.21 -12.69 -2.18
N THR A 26 -7.63 -12.75 -0.92
CA THR A 26 -9.01 -12.59 -0.45
C THR A 26 -9.13 -11.29 0.34
N GLU A 27 -10.33 -10.96 0.82
CA GLU A 27 -10.49 -9.81 1.72
C GLU A 27 -9.65 -9.98 3.00
N THR A 28 -8.71 -9.07 3.22
CA THR A 28 -7.89 -9.01 4.42
C THR A 28 -8.67 -8.32 5.55
N ILE A 29 -9.05 -9.08 6.58
CA ILE A 29 -9.74 -8.57 7.78
C ILE A 29 -8.82 -8.46 9.01
N GLN A 30 -7.64 -9.10 8.96
CA GLN A 30 -6.62 -9.06 10.00
C GLN A 30 -5.26 -8.78 9.38
N CYS A 31 -4.38 -8.05 10.08
CA CYS A 31 -3.01 -7.88 9.62
C CYS A 31 -2.27 -9.22 9.62
N GLU A 32 -1.57 -9.50 8.54
CA GLU A 32 -0.75 -10.69 8.36
C GLU A 32 0.69 -10.28 8.03
N ILE A 33 1.67 -10.93 8.67
CA ILE A 33 3.09 -10.70 8.38
C ILE A 33 3.73 -11.97 7.84
N GLN A 34 4.36 -11.86 6.68
CA GLN A 34 5.15 -12.94 6.08
C GLN A 34 6.58 -12.49 5.88
N ARG A 35 7.50 -13.46 5.93
CA ARG A 35 8.94 -13.23 5.82
C ARG A 35 9.52 -14.06 4.67
N GLY A 36 10.54 -13.52 4.02
CA GLY A 36 11.24 -14.18 2.92
C GLY A 36 12.62 -13.59 2.69
N ARG A 37 13.43 -14.28 1.88
CA ARG A 37 14.72 -13.77 1.44
C ARG A 37 14.60 -13.35 -0.03
N VAL A 38 14.84 -12.07 -0.30
CA VAL A 38 14.69 -11.45 -1.62
C VAL A 38 16.02 -10.76 -1.94
N GLU A 39 16.63 -11.11 -3.07
CA GLU A 39 17.94 -10.57 -3.48
C GLU A 39 19.00 -10.59 -2.37
N GLY A 40 19.03 -11.70 -1.61
CA GLY A 40 19.97 -11.90 -0.50
C GLY A 40 19.60 -11.22 0.82
N ARG A 41 18.58 -10.34 0.86
CA ARG A 41 18.11 -9.62 2.05
C ARG A 41 16.91 -10.30 2.70
N ASN A 42 16.83 -10.29 4.02
CA ASN A 42 15.65 -10.74 4.76
C ASN A 42 14.60 -9.62 4.74
N ILE A 43 13.46 -9.89 4.11
CA ILE A 43 12.34 -8.96 3.99
C ILE A 43 11.15 -9.51 4.79
N SER A 44 10.50 -8.63 5.55
CA SER A 44 9.18 -8.87 6.10
C SER A 44 8.16 -7.96 5.41
N VAL A 45 7.02 -8.52 5.04
CA VAL A 45 5.90 -7.77 4.48
C VAL A 45 4.70 -7.97 5.38
N THR A 46 4.10 -6.85 5.79
CA THR A 46 2.86 -6.83 6.56
C THR A 46 1.74 -6.41 5.62
N ASP A 47 0.83 -7.34 5.31
CA ASP A 47 -0.44 -7.06 4.63
C ASP A 47 -1.47 -6.62 5.67
N THR A 48 -2.34 -5.68 5.30
CA THR A 48 -3.26 -5.03 6.23
C THR A 48 -4.68 -5.03 5.69
N PRO A 49 -5.69 -4.89 6.56
CA PRO A 49 -7.03 -4.61 6.11
C PRO A 49 -7.12 -3.34 5.27
N GLY A 50 -8.14 -3.28 4.40
CA GLY A 50 -8.51 -2.05 3.70
C GLY A 50 -9.04 -0.99 4.66
N ILE A 51 -8.66 0.27 4.44
CA ILE A 51 -8.99 1.39 5.35
C ILE A 51 -10.51 1.63 5.50
N ASN A 52 -11.30 1.25 4.50
CA ASN A 52 -12.77 1.32 4.47
C ASN A 52 -13.36 -0.06 4.14
N ASN A 53 -12.72 -1.12 4.63
CA ASN A 53 -13.25 -2.47 4.55
C ASN A 53 -14.65 -2.51 5.19
N THR A 54 -15.69 -2.81 4.41
CA THR A 54 -17.09 -2.83 4.88
C THR A 54 -17.37 -3.94 5.90
N SER A 55 -16.49 -4.94 5.95
CA SER A 55 -16.52 -6.03 6.94
C SER A 55 -15.94 -5.60 8.29
N LEU A 56 -15.39 -4.39 8.43
CA LEU A 56 -14.82 -3.85 9.66
C LEU A 56 -15.38 -2.47 10.01
N THR A 57 -15.56 -2.18 11.30
CA THR A 57 -15.76 -0.80 11.76
C THR A 57 -14.44 -0.02 11.68
N THR A 58 -14.52 1.31 11.71
CA THR A 58 -13.35 2.20 11.76
C THR A 58 -12.42 1.84 12.93
N GLU A 59 -12.98 1.53 14.10
CA GLU A 59 -12.23 1.16 15.30
C GLU A 59 -11.53 -0.18 15.14
N GLN A 60 -12.21 -1.17 14.54
CA GLN A 60 -11.63 -2.48 14.26
C GLN A 60 -10.48 -2.38 13.25
N CYS A 61 -10.67 -1.62 12.17
CA CYS A 61 -9.62 -1.35 11.19
C CYS A 61 -8.41 -0.68 11.87
N ARG A 62 -8.65 0.33 12.71
CA ARG A 62 -7.57 1.01 13.44
C ARG A 62 -6.85 0.08 14.41
N ALA A 63 -7.57 -0.80 15.10
CA ALA A 63 -7.00 -1.78 16.02
C ALA A 63 -6.11 -2.80 15.28
N GLU A 64 -6.57 -3.31 14.14
CA GLU A 64 -5.78 -4.22 13.31
C GLU A 64 -4.55 -3.53 12.73
N LEU A 65 -4.66 -2.28 12.26
CA LEU A 65 -3.49 -1.54 11.80
C LEU A 65 -2.46 -1.39 12.92
N LYS A 66 -2.88 -1.01 14.14
CA LYS A 66 -1.99 -0.96 15.32
C LYS A 66 -1.33 -2.30 15.62
N LYS A 67 -2.07 -3.41 15.52
CA LYS A 67 -1.53 -4.76 15.65
C LYS A 67 -0.48 -5.05 14.57
N GLY A 68 -0.74 -4.66 13.32
CA GLY A 68 0.24 -4.72 12.23
C GLY A 68 1.53 -3.94 12.52
N LEU A 69 1.45 -2.80 13.21
CA LEU A 69 2.61 -2.05 13.67
C LEU A 69 3.40 -2.83 14.72
N SER A 70 2.71 -3.40 15.71
CA SER A 70 3.34 -4.22 16.75
C SER A 70 4.06 -5.45 16.15
N LEU A 71 3.48 -6.07 15.13
CA LEU A 71 4.10 -7.17 14.38
C LEU A 71 5.36 -6.73 13.60
N SER A 72 5.45 -5.43 13.30
CA SER A 72 6.54 -4.82 12.53
C SER A 72 7.60 -4.15 13.43
N SER A 73 7.58 -4.39 14.75
CA SER A 73 8.52 -3.79 15.71
C SER A 73 9.99 -3.97 15.29
N PRO A 74 10.85 -2.93 15.40
CA PRO A 74 10.63 -1.63 16.06
C PRO A 74 9.75 -0.65 15.27
N GLY A 75 9.46 -0.96 14.01
CA GLY A 75 8.62 -0.18 13.11
C GLY A 75 8.87 -0.60 11.66
N PRO A 76 7.93 -0.33 10.75
CA PRO A 76 8.15 -0.59 9.34
C PRO A 76 9.25 0.32 8.78
N HIS A 77 10.16 -0.25 7.98
CA HIS A 77 11.17 0.53 7.24
C HIS A 77 10.55 1.38 6.14
N VAL A 78 9.45 0.91 5.55
CA VAL A 78 8.74 1.57 4.44
C VAL A 78 7.24 1.34 4.60
N PHE A 79 6.46 2.40 4.37
CA PHE A 79 5.03 2.29 4.09
C PHE A 79 4.80 2.33 2.58
N LEU A 80 4.13 1.32 2.05
CA LEU A 80 3.80 1.25 0.63
C LEU A 80 2.30 1.49 0.48
N LEU A 81 1.93 2.65 -0.07
CA LEU A 81 0.55 3.00 -0.30
C LEU A 81 0.10 2.43 -1.66
N VAL A 82 -0.60 1.32 -1.62
CA VAL A 82 -1.08 0.60 -2.79
C VAL A 82 -2.39 1.22 -3.27
N THR A 83 -2.41 1.66 -4.52
CA THR A 83 -3.58 2.26 -5.17
C THR A 83 -3.70 1.70 -6.58
N LYS A 84 -4.92 1.50 -7.09
CA LYS A 84 -5.13 1.00 -8.45
C LYS A 84 -5.22 2.19 -9.41
N VAL A 85 -4.56 2.11 -10.57
CA VAL A 85 -4.65 3.15 -11.58
C VAL A 85 -6.10 3.44 -11.97
N GLY A 86 -6.44 4.71 -12.17
CA GLY A 86 -7.79 5.15 -12.53
C GLY A 86 -8.84 5.04 -11.40
N LYS A 87 -8.51 4.48 -10.24
CA LYS A 87 -9.36 4.43 -9.04
C LYS A 87 -8.80 5.27 -7.90
N PHE A 88 -8.29 6.47 -8.22
CA PHE A 88 -7.90 7.43 -7.20
C PHE A 88 -9.14 8.06 -6.56
N SER A 89 -9.16 8.06 -5.24
CA SER A 89 -10.23 8.65 -4.44
C SER A 89 -9.67 9.42 -3.24
N GLU A 90 -10.52 10.14 -2.52
CA GLU A 90 -10.08 10.94 -1.35
C GLU A 90 -9.52 10.03 -0.24
N GLU A 91 -9.85 8.74 -0.29
CA GLU A 91 -9.45 7.71 0.64
C GLU A 91 -7.94 7.41 0.61
N GLU A 92 -7.22 7.61 -0.50
CA GLU A 92 -5.75 7.55 -0.48
C GLU A 92 -5.16 8.60 0.47
N ARG A 93 -5.80 9.78 0.60
CA ARG A 93 -5.38 10.80 1.56
C ARG A 93 -5.66 10.40 3.00
N ILE A 94 -6.67 9.56 3.25
CA ILE A 94 -6.93 9.00 4.59
C ILE A 94 -5.74 8.14 5.03
N ALA A 95 -5.16 7.36 4.13
CA ALA A 95 -4.01 6.54 4.43
C ALA A 95 -2.76 7.38 4.76
N VAL A 96 -2.49 8.41 3.96
CA VAL A 96 -1.40 9.38 4.21
C VAL A 96 -1.58 10.05 5.57
N LYS A 97 -2.79 10.54 5.85
CA LYS A 97 -3.15 11.14 7.14
C LYS A 97 -2.96 10.16 8.29
N TRP A 98 -3.37 8.90 8.11
CA TRP A 98 -3.19 7.87 9.13
C TRP A 98 -1.71 7.62 9.44
N ILE A 99 -0.84 7.57 8.44
CA ILE A 99 0.61 7.43 8.64
C ILE A 99 1.13 8.63 9.45
N ALA A 100 0.81 9.84 9.03
CA ALA A 100 1.26 11.06 9.70
C ALA A 100 0.78 11.14 11.16
N GLU A 101 -0.48 10.79 11.43
CA GLU A 101 -1.05 10.83 12.78
C GLU A 101 -0.44 9.79 13.74
N ASN A 102 0.00 8.62 13.24
CA ASN A 102 0.50 7.54 14.09
C ASN A 102 2.04 7.45 14.14
N PHE A 103 2.74 7.96 13.13
CA PHE A 103 4.21 7.89 13.02
C PHE A 103 4.89 9.26 12.89
N GLY A 104 4.13 10.35 12.83
CA GLY A 104 4.62 11.69 12.55
C GLY A 104 4.77 11.94 11.04
N GLU A 105 4.80 13.22 10.65
CA GLU A 105 4.97 13.62 9.25
C GLU A 105 6.27 13.11 8.63
N GLU A 106 7.33 12.97 9.44
CA GLU A 106 8.61 12.38 9.03
C GLU A 106 8.47 10.96 8.49
N ALA A 107 7.46 10.20 8.92
CA ALA A 107 7.22 8.86 8.41
C ALA A 107 6.82 8.85 6.92
N LEU A 108 6.25 9.95 6.42
CA LEU A 108 5.96 10.12 5.01
C LEU A 108 7.23 10.16 4.14
N LYS A 109 8.38 10.52 4.75
CA LYS A 109 9.71 10.44 4.11
C LYS A 109 10.15 9.00 3.84
N PHE A 110 9.54 8.04 4.52
CA PHE A 110 9.75 6.61 4.35
C PHE A 110 8.56 5.94 3.65
N SER A 111 7.64 6.73 3.09
CA SER A 111 6.48 6.25 2.34
C SER A 111 6.70 6.32 0.84
N MET A 112 6.05 5.43 0.10
CA MET A 112 6.05 5.40 -1.36
C MET A 112 4.65 5.02 -1.87
N ILE A 113 4.22 5.61 -2.97
CA ILE A 113 2.99 5.21 -3.66
C ILE A 113 3.29 4.06 -4.63
N LEU A 114 2.50 2.99 -4.59
CA LEU A 114 2.54 1.92 -5.58
C LEU A 114 1.23 1.88 -6.36
N PHE A 115 1.29 2.24 -7.64
CA PHE A 115 0.19 2.11 -8.57
C PHE A 115 0.12 0.70 -9.15
N THR A 116 -0.97 -0.01 -8.92
CA THR A 116 -1.25 -1.32 -9.50
C THR A 116 -2.17 -1.20 -10.72
N GLY A 117 -2.12 -2.18 -11.62
CA GLY A 117 -2.95 -2.22 -12.83
C GLY A 117 -2.40 -1.37 -13.98
N ARG A 118 -1.08 -1.12 -14.00
CA ARG A 118 -0.44 -0.28 -15.03
C ARG A 118 -0.73 -0.73 -16.47
N GLU A 119 -0.98 -2.03 -16.67
CA GLU A 119 -1.37 -2.63 -17.94
C GLU A 119 -2.74 -2.13 -18.47
N GLU A 120 -3.59 -1.60 -17.59
CA GLU A 120 -4.91 -1.05 -17.95
C GLU A 120 -4.80 0.35 -18.59
N MET A 121 -3.59 0.95 -18.60
CA MET A 121 -3.34 2.26 -19.19
C MET A 121 -2.29 2.21 -20.30
N THR A 122 -2.55 2.86 -21.42
CA THR A 122 -1.51 3.19 -22.40
C THR A 122 -0.53 4.22 -21.84
N ASN A 123 0.67 4.35 -22.43
CA ASN A 123 1.64 5.38 -22.04
C ASN A 123 1.06 6.81 -22.11
N ARG A 124 0.18 7.08 -23.09
CA ARG A 124 -0.51 8.36 -23.21
C ARG A 124 -1.52 8.60 -22.08
N GLN A 125 -2.27 7.57 -21.68
CA GLN A 125 -3.19 7.67 -20.54
C GLN A 125 -2.44 7.85 -19.24
N TRP A 126 -1.35 7.09 -19.05
CA TRP A 126 -0.46 7.24 -17.91
C TRP A 126 0.06 8.67 -17.80
N GLY A 127 0.58 9.25 -18.89
CA GLY A 127 1.08 10.62 -18.89
C GLY A 127 0.02 11.67 -18.49
N LYS A 128 -1.26 11.44 -18.81
CA LYS A 128 -2.34 12.31 -18.32
C LYS A 128 -2.67 12.06 -16.85
N PHE A 129 -2.68 10.79 -16.44
CA PHE A 129 -2.98 10.37 -15.08
C PHE A 129 -1.92 10.87 -14.08
N SER A 130 -0.64 10.70 -14.37
CA SER A 130 0.46 11.18 -13.53
C SER A 130 0.54 12.70 -13.45
N GLU A 131 -0.03 13.39 -14.44
CA GLU A 131 -0.10 14.85 -14.49
C GLU A 131 -1.34 15.43 -13.81
N ASP A 132 -2.33 14.60 -13.43
CA ASP A 132 -3.51 15.04 -12.68
C ASP A 132 -3.06 15.68 -11.34
N PRO A 133 -3.50 16.91 -11.02
CA PRO A 133 -3.09 17.61 -9.80
C PRO A 133 -3.30 16.78 -8.54
N ARG A 134 -4.38 15.99 -8.46
CA ARG A 134 -4.69 15.18 -7.27
C ARG A 134 -3.67 14.05 -7.09
N ILE A 135 -3.20 13.49 -8.19
CA ILE A 135 -2.16 12.45 -8.20
C ILE A 135 -0.80 13.06 -7.87
N LYS A 136 -0.47 14.22 -8.44
CA LYS A 136 0.75 14.96 -8.08
C LYS A 136 0.79 15.30 -6.61
N ASP A 137 -0.32 15.77 -6.06
CA ASP A 137 -0.44 16.09 -4.63
C ASP A 137 -0.15 14.85 -3.78
N LEU A 138 -0.77 13.71 -4.08
CA LEU A 138 -0.53 12.45 -3.36
C LEU A 138 0.94 12.01 -3.46
N ILE A 139 1.53 12.08 -4.65
CA ILE A 139 2.95 11.75 -4.87
C ILE A 139 3.85 12.70 -4.07
N SER A 140 3.50 13.97 -3.99
CA SER A 140 4.24 14.98 -3.24
C SER A 140 4.24 14.70 -1.73
N CYS A 141 3.14 14.15 -1.18
CA CYS A 141 3.10 13.70 0.21
C CYS A 141 4.16 12.63 0.53
N CYS A 142 4.62 11.88 -0.47
CA CYS A 142 5.68 10.88 -0.33
C CYS A 142 7.01 11.36 -0.95
N GLU A 143 7.29 12.67 -0.94
CA GLU A 143 8.47 13.33 -1.53
C GLU A 143 8.77 12.89 -2.98
N GLY A 144 7.75 12.65 -3.78
CA GLY A 144 7.92 12.24 -5.17
C GLY A 144 8.12 10.74 -5.39
N ARG A 145 8.16 9.93 -4.34
CA ARG A 145 8.39 8.47 -4.45
C ARG A 145 7.13 7.75 -4.89
N TYR A 146 7.17 7.22 -6.10
CA TYR A 146 6.16 6.28 -6.59
C TYR A 146 6.74 5.22 -7.52
N CYS A 147 6.02 4.12 -7.67
CA CYS A 147 6.26 3.09 -8.69
C CYS A 147 4.91 2.67 -9.29
N ALA A 148 4.92 2.17 -10.52
CA ALA A 148 3.74 1.62 -11.18
C ALA A 148 4.06 0.21 -11.69
N ILE A 149 3.22 -0.76 -11.32
CA ILE A 149 3.41 -2.16 -11.65
C ILE A 149 2.17 -2.75 -12.32
N ASN A 150 2.38 -3.81 -13.09
CA ASN A 150 1.29 -4.61 -13.61
C ASN A 150 0.71 -5.48 -12.49
N SER A 151 -0.63 -5.58 -12.43
CA SER A 151 -1.28 -6.44 -11.43
C SER A 151 -1.21 -7.91 -11.79
N LYS A 152 -1.03 -8.22 -13.08
CA LYS A 152 -0.86 -9.58 -13.58
C LYS A 152 0.62 -9.93 -13.66
N ARG A 153 0.98 -11.12 -13.19
CA ARG A 153 2.29 -11.73 -13.49
C ARG A 153 2.30 -12.08 -14.98
N GLU A 154 3.28 -11.57 -15.72
CA GLU A 154 3.63 -12.08 -17.06
C GLU A 154 4.48 -13.34 -16.94
#